data_AF-A0A1V4CIB6-F1
#
_entry.id   AF-A0A1V4CIB6-F1
#
_cell.length_a   1.000
_cell.length_b   1.000
_cell.length_c   1.000
_cell.angle_alpha   90.00
_cell.angle_beta   90.00
_cell.angle_gamma   90.00
#
_symmetry.space_group_name_H-M   'P 1'
#
loop_
_entity.id
_entity.type
_entity.pdbx_description
1 polymer ?
#
loop_
_entity_poly.entity_id
_entity_poly.type
_entity_poly.pdbx_seq_one_letter_code
_entity_poly.pdbx_strand_id
1 'polypeptide(L)'
;MTKPPFYIGLDEAREALAEIGINLTPKQIKRAADPDAAGRRKLPFFVDPIDGRLKIERGTLLEIYLRCQVEAERAAHVQPIRTASTQKLFDPSP
;
A
#
# COMPACT_ATOMS: atom_id res chain seq x y z
N MET A 1 -16.58 8.87 13.43
CA MET A 1 -16.80 7.48 13.88
C MET A 1 -15.66 6.65 13.31
N THR A 2 -14.83 6.04 14.15
CA THR A 2 -13.81 5.09 13.70
C THR A 2 -14.51 3.82 13.22
N LYS A 3 -14.29 3.46 11.96
CA LYS A 3 -14.87 2.22 11.40
C LYS A 3 -14.26 1.03 12.17
N PRO A 4 -15.06 0.01 12.54
CA PRO A 4 -14.52 -1.18 13.18
C PRO A 4 -13.45 -1.84 12.29
N PRO A 5 -12.46 -2.52 12.89
CA PRO A 5 -11.43 -3.22 12.12
C PRO A 5 -12.06 -4.27 11.20
N PHE A 6 -11.49 -4.44 10.01
CA PHE A 6 -11.96 -5.42 9.04
C PHE A 6 -10.82 -6.39 8.71
N TYR A 7 -10.91 -7.61 9.25
CA TYR A 7 -9.88 -8.64 9.09
C TYR A 7 -10.13 -9.48 7.86
N ILE A 8 -9.08 -9.70 7.08
CA ILE A 8 -9.12 -10.40 5.80
C ILE A 8 -8.08 -11.52 5.73
N GLY A 9 -8.40 -12.56 4.97
CA GLY A 9 -7.50 -13.68 4.67
C GLY A 9 -6.53 -13.40 3.52
N LEU A 10 -5.78 -14.41 3.09
CA LEU A 10 -4.79 -14.29 2.01
C LEU A 10 -5.40 -13.89 0.66
N ASP A 11 -6.53 -14.50 0.29
CA ASP A 11 -7.16 -14.24 -1.01
C ASP A 11 -7.80 -12.85 -1.06
N GLU A 12 -8.51 -12.47 0.01
CA GLU A 12 -9.09 -11.13 0.17
C GLU A 12 -8.00 -10.05 0.25
N ALA A 13 -6.86 -10.33 0.90
CA ALA A 13 -5.71 -9.42 0.90
C ALA A 13 -5.15 -9.24 -0.51
N ARG A 14 -5.02 -10.32 -1.28
CA ARG A 14 -4.59 -10.26 -2.69
C ARG A 14 -5.56 -9.43 -3.54
N GLU A 15 -6.87 -9.56 -3.31
CA GLU A 15 -7.90 -8.77 -3.99
C GLU A 15 -7.85 -7.29 -3.60
N ALA A 16 -7.75 -6.99 -2.30
CA ALA A 16 -7.62 -5.61 -1.81
C ALA A 16 -6.36 -4.90 -2.35
N LEU A 17 -5.27 -5.63 -2.56
CA LEU A 17 -4.08 -5.11 -3.22
C LEU A 17 -4.27 -4.91 -4.72
N ALA A 18 -5.00 -5.81 -5.39
CA ALA A 18 -5.33 -5.66 -6.80
C ALA A 18 -6.20 -4.41 -7.08
N GLU A 19 -7.08 -4.02 -6.14
CA GLU A 19 -7.88 -2.78 -6.22
C GLU A 19 -7.02 -1.51 -6.35
N ILE A 20 -5.80 -1.52 -5.81
CA ILE A 20 -4.84 -0.41 -5.92
C ILE A 20 -3.74 -0.67 -6.96
N GLY A 21 -3.97 -1.64 -7.87
CA GLY A 21 -3.05 -1.95 -8.97
C GLY A 21 -1.91 -2.92 -8.61
N ILE A 22 -1.92 -3.51 -7.42
CA ILE A 22 -0.86 -4.41 -6.94
C ILE A 22 -1.29 -5.85 -7.15
N ASN A 23 -0.91 -6.39 -8.31
CA ASN A 23 -1.28 -7.73 -8.73
C ASN A 23 -0.28 -8.78 -8.22
N LEU A 24 -0.72 -9.62 -7.28
CA LEU A 24 0.07 -10.72 -6.73
C LEU A 24 -0.53 -12.07 -7.11
N THR A 25 0.33 -13.06 -7.29
CA THR A 25 -0.05 -14.47 -7.36
C THR A 25 -0.36 -15.03 -5.97
N PRO A 26 -1.14 -16.13 -5.87
CA PRO A 26 -1.37 -16.82 -4.59
C PRO A 26 -0.08 -17.23 -3.87
N LYS A 27 0.97 -17.63 -4.61
CA LYS A 27 2.28 -17.97 -4.03
C LYS A 27 3.00 -16.76 -3.44
N GLN A 28 2.89 -15.59 -4.08
CA GLN A 28 3.54 -14.37 -3.59
C GLN A 28 2.91 -13.87 -2.29
N ILE A 29 1.57 -13.83 -2.21
CA ILE A 29 0.89 -13.40 -0.98
C ILE A 29 1.14 -14.39 0.16
N LYS A 30 1.12 -15.70 -0.12
CA LYS A 30 1.47 -16.73 0.87
C LYS A 30 2.88 -16.55 1.41
N ARG A 31 3.88 -16.37 0.53
CA ARG A 31 5.27 -16.12 0.95
C ARG A 31 5.45 -14.84 1.75
N ALA A 32 4.58 -13.84 1.57
CA ALA A 32 4.61 -12.61 2.38
C ALA A 32 4.01 -12.82 3.78
N ALA A 33 3.10 -13.76 3.93
CA ALA A 33 2.45 -14.14 5.19
C ALA A 33 3.21 -15.22 5.97
N ASP A 34 4.01 -16.05 5.29
CA ASP A 34 4.86 -17.06 5.92
C ASP A 34 6.03 -16.41 6.68
N PRO A 35 6.43 -16.97 7.84
CA PRO A 35 7.65 -16.54 8.53
C PRO A 35 8.91 -16.80 7.69
N ASP A 36 9.88 -15.89 7.80
CA ASP A 36 11.24 -16.07 7.31
C ASP A 36 12.05 -17.02 8.22
N ALA A 37 13.31 -17.27 7.88
CA ALA A 37 14.20 -18.12 8.67
C ALA A 37 14.44 -17.63 10.11
N ALA A 38 14.17 -16.35 10.39
CA ALA A 38 14.24 -15.75 11.72
C ALA A 38 12.86 -15.71 12.42
N GLY A 39 11.83 -16.33 11.84
CA GLY A 39 10.47 -16.37 12.38
C GLY A 39 9.66 -15.10 12.15
N ARG A 40 10.14 -14.15 11.32
CA ARG A 40 9.48 -12.86 11.06
C ARG A 40 8.68 -12.92 9.76
N ARG A 41 7.48 -12.36 9.76
CA ARG A 41 6.66 -12.24 8.54
C ARG A 41 6.92 -10.91 7.85
N LYS A 42 6.79 -10.87 6.52
CA LYS A 42 6.89 -9.60 5.77
C LYS A 42 5.66 -8.74 5.96
N LEU A 43 4.48 -9.37 5.91
CA LEU A 43 3.21 -8.74 6.24
C LEU A 43 2.75 -9.21 7.62
N PRO A 44 2.10 -8.34 8.43
CA PRO A 44 1.73 -8.63 9.81
C PRO A 44 0.48 -9.54 9.89
N PHE A 45 0.50 -10.68 9.19
CA PHE A 45 -0.51 -11.71 9.37
C PHE A 45 -0.37 -12.35 10.76
N PHE A 46 -1.50 -12.57 11.41
CA PHE A 46 -1.61 -13.30 12.66
C PHE A 46 -2.48 -14.54 12.45
N VAL A 47 -2.32 -15.53 13.33
CA VAL A 47 -3.19 -16.71 13.35
C VAL A 47 -4.47 -16.33 14.10
N ASP A 48 -5.61 -16.43 13.44
CA ASP A 48 -6.91 -16.22 14.06
C ASP A 48 -7.16 -17.31 15.12
N PRO A 49 -7.50 -16.94 16.37
CA PRO A 49 -7.69 -17.89 17.46
C PRO A 49 -8.94 -18.78 17.30
N ILE A 50 -9.89 -18.41 16.43
CA ILE A 50 -11.15 -19.11 16.21
C ILE A 50 -10.98 -20.24 15.18
N ASP A 51 -10.40 -19.93 14.02
CA ASP A 51 -10.33 -20.86 12.88
C ASP A 51 -8.89 -21.30 12.50
N GLY A 52 -7.87 -20.75 13.16
CA GLY A 52 -6.46 -21.09 12.92
C GLY A 52 -5.91 -20.57 11.59
N ARG A 53 -6.65 -19.75 10.84
CA ARG A 53 -6.23 -19.21 9.55
C ARG A 53 -5.46 -17.91 9.72
N LEU A 54 -4.60 -17.61 8.76
CA LEU A 54 -3.87 -16.34 8.74
C LEU A 54 -4.81 -15.20 8.35
N LYS A 55 -4.84 -14.15 9.18
CA LYS A 55 -5.59 -12.91 8.94
C LYS A 55 -4.72 -11.67 9.11
N ILE A 56 -5.10 -10.60 8.45
CA ILE A 56 -4.52 -9.26 8.57
C ILE A 56 -5.65 -8.24 8.59
N GLU A 57 -5.47 -7.12 9.28
CA GLU A 57 -6.43 -6.01 9.22
C GLU A 57 -6.27 -5.25 7.89
N ARG A 58 -7.37 -5.04 7.16
CA ARG A 58 -7.36 -4.46 5.79
C ARG A 58 -6.78 -3.05 5.74
N GLY A 59 -7.12 -2.20 6.71
CA GLY A 59 -6.59 -0.83 6.78
C GLY A 59 -5.07 -0.82 6.94
N THR A 60 -4.55 -1.67 7.81
CA THR A 60 -3.13 -1.85 8.10
C THR A 60 -2.38 -2.31 6.85
N LEU A 61 -2.95 -3.26 6.09
CA LEU A 61 -2.37 -3.70 4.83
C LEU A 61 -2.19 -2.54 3.84
N LEU A 62 -3.22 -1.72 3.65
CA LEU A 62 -3.16 -0.57 2.73
C LEU A 62 -2.27 0.55 3.26
N GLU A 63 -2.25 0.77 4.57
CA GLU A 63 -1.42 1.79 5.22
C GLU A 63 0.07 1.49 5.04
N ILE A 64 0.49 0.22 5.08
CA ILE A 64 1.87 -0.17 4.80
C ILE A 64 2.31 0.33 3.42
N TYR A 65 1.48 0.12 2.38
CA TYR A 65 1.79 0.57 1.03
C TYR A 65 1.83 2.09 0.92
N LEU A 66 0.89 2.80 1.56
CA LEU A 66 0.90 4.26 1.62
C LEU A 66 2.18 4.79 2.25
N ARG A 67 2.62 4.21 3.37
CA ARG A 67 3.86 4.62 4.05
C ARG A 67 5.07 4.38 3.17
N CYS A 68 5.17 3.21 2.53
CA CYS A 68 6.25 2.91 1.58
C CYS A 68 6.29 3.90 0.40
N GLN A 69 5.12 4.29 -0.13
CA GLN A 69 5.05 5.31 -1.19
C GLN A 69 5.58 6.66 -0.69
N VAL A 70 5.10 7.16 0.46
CA VAL A 70 5.53 8.44 1.03
C VAL A 70 7.03 8.45 1.31
N GLU A 71 7.59 7.36 1.82
CA GLU A 71 9.03 7.22 2.04
C GLU A 71 9.81 7.26 0.73
N ALA A 72 9.34 6.57 -0.32
CA ALA A 72 9.97 6.59 -1.64
C ALA A 72 9.92 7.98 -2.28
N GLU A 73 8.79 8.69 -2.18
CA GLU A 73 8.63 10.07 -2.68
C GLU A 73 9.59 11.04 -1.98
N ARG A 74 9.74 10.93 -0.66
CA ARG A 74 10.68 11.76 0.11
C ARG A 74 12.15 11.50 -0.24
N ALA A 75 12.49 10.27 -0.61
CA ALA A 75 13.85 9.89 -1.00
C ALA A 75 14.15 10.19 -2.48
N ALA A 76 13.14 10.54 -3.29
CA ALA A 76 13.31 10.81 -4.70
C ALA A 76 14.09 12.12 -4.91
N HIS A 77 15.14 12.08 -5.74
CA HIS A 77 15.93 13.25 -6.12
C HIS A 77 15.33 14.02 -7.31
N VAL A 78 14.09 13.70 -7.69
CA VAL A 78 13.41 14.35 -8.80
C VAL A 78 13.02 15.75 -8.35
N GLN A 79 13.71 16.76 -8.89
CA GLN A 79 13.25 18.13 -8.73
C GLN A 79 12.00 18.29 -9.59
N PRO A 80 10.85 18.72 -9.03
CA PRO A 80 9.74 19.08 -9.88
C PRO A 80 10.24 20.18 -10.79
N ILE A 81 10.18 19.95 -12.11
CA ILE A 81 10.22 21.04 -13.07
C ILE A 81 9.01 21.90 -12.68
N ARG A 82 9.27 22.93 -11.86
CA ARG A 82 9.06 24.32 -12.24
C ARG A 82 8.29 24.45 -13.54
N THR A 83 7.03 24.01 -13.67
CA THR A 83 6.23 24.36 -14.84
C THR A 83 6.06 25.85 -14.72
N ALA A 84 6.98 26.56 -15.38
CA ALA A 84 7.00 28.00 -15.42
C ALA A 84 5.62 28.37 -15.90
N SER A 85 4.85 28.96 -14.99
CA SER A 85 3.61 29.65 -15.27
C SER A 85 3.86 30.45 -16.55
N THR A 86 3.23 30.01 -17.64
CA THR A 86 3.06 30.80 -18.84
C THR A 86 2.17 31.96 -18.40
N GLN A 87 2.78 32.96 -17.79
CA GLN A 87 2.17 34.26 -17.56
C GLN A 87 1.82 34.76 -18.95
N LYS A 88 0.52 34.72 -19.23
CA LYS A 88 -0.12 35.28 -20.41
C LYS A 88 0.49 36.65 -20.72
N LEU A 89 1.27 36.73 -21.78
CA LEU A 89 1.57 37.98 -22.47
C LEU A 89 0.43 38.22 -23.47
N PHE A 90 -0.70 38.71 -22.96
CA PHE A 90 -1.69 39.37 -23.79
C PHE A 90 -1.70 40.82 -23.34
N ASP A 91 -0.82 41.63 -23.96
CA ASP A 91 -0.94 43.08 -23.95
C ASP A 91 -2.09 43.47 -24.89
N PRO A 92 -3.18 44.11 -24.41
CA PRO A 92 -3.99 44.93 -25.28
C PRO A 92 -3.25 46.27 -25.43
N SER A 93 -2.68 46.53 -26.61
CA SER A 93 -2.24 47.87 -26.98
C SER A 93 -3.42 48.86 -27.01
N PRO A 94 -3.16 50.16 -26.77
CA PRO A 94 -4.17 51.18 -26.49
C PRO A 94 -5.04 51.57 -27.70
#